data_AF-A0A2R6F0I3-F1
#
_entry.id   AF-A0A2R6F0I3-F1
#
_cell.length_a   1.000
_cell.length_b   1.000
_cell.length_c   1.000
_cell.angle_alpha   90.00
_cell.angle_beta   90.00
_cell.angle_gamma   90.00
#
_symmetry.space_group_name_H-M   'P 1'
#
loop_
_entity.id
_entity.type
_entity.pdbx_description
1 polymer ?
#
loop_
_entity_poly.entity_id
_entity_poly.type
_entity_poly.pdbx_seq_one_letter_code
_entity_poly.pdbx_strand_id
1 'polypeptide(L)'
;MLFATSVAELNATHDMDLLADHATALSESFVRTVEMGQGHDALDYTTADTVRTRLYDAIEDVLENYDALVCPALAALPLAHEEPLPTEIDGESVSGLPMDWALSWPFNMTGHPVATVPAGTAEGLPVGMQVAAKRYDEPAALSIAAALEDARPWNETYPALDN
;
A
#
# COMPACT_ATOMS: atom_id res chain seq x y z
N MET A 1 6.58 -7.30 -11.42
CA MET A 1 7.80 -8.13 -11.57
C MET A 1 7.87 -9.28 -10.57
N LEU A 2 7.81 -9.05 -9.24
CA LEU A 2 7.93 -10.14 -8.23
C LEU A 2 7.01 -11.34 -8.51
N PHE A 3 5.70 -11.12 -8.64
CA PHE A 3 4.74 -12.20 -8.89
C PHE A 3 4.99 -12.94 -10.21
N ALA A 4 5.38 -12.22 -11.27
CA ALA A 4 5.71 -12.83 -12.56
C ALA A 4 6.95 -13.73 -12.47
N THR A 5 7.99 -13.29 -11.76
CA THR A 5 9.20 -14.10 -11.54
C THR A 5 8.88 -15.33 -10.68
N SER A 6 8.12 -15.16 -9.60
CA SER A 6 7.70 -16.28 -8.74
C SER A 6 6.85 -17.31 -9.49
N VAL A 7 5.93 -16.87 -10.36
CA VAL A 7 5.15 -17.78 -11.22
C VAL A 7 6.05 -18.49 -12.22
N ALA A 8 6.98 -17.78 -12.86
CA ALA A 8 7.95 -18.40 -13.76
C ALA A 8 8.82 -19.47 -13.07
N GLU A 9 9.25 -19.21 -11.84
CA GLU A 9 10.02 -20.17 -11.03
C GLU A 9 9.18 -21.38 -10.61
N LEU A 10 7.93 -21.17 -10.18
CA LEU A 10 6.99 -22.24 -9.85
C LEU A 10 6.71 -23.14 -11.05
N ASN A 11 6.42 -22.54 -12.20
CA ASN A 11 6.19 -23.24 -13.46
C ASN A 11 7.40 -24.11 -13.83
N ALA A 12 8.62 -23.57 -13.73
CA ALA A 12 9.84 -24.31 -14.03
C ALA A 12 10.14 -25.42 -13.01
N THR A 13 9.84 -25.19 -11.72
CA THR A 13 10.12 -26.14 -10.63
C THR A 13 9.18 -27.35 -10.66
N HIS A 14 7.93 -27.12 -11.06
CA HIS A 14 6.89 -28.14 -11.00
C HIS A 14 6.47 -28.68 -12.38
N ASP A 15 7.06 -28.19 -13.47
CA ASP A 15 6.69 -28.56 -14.86
C ASP A 15 5.19 -28.35 -15.11
N MET A 16 4.71 -27.14 -14.82
CA MET A 16 3.30 -26.74 -14.96
C MET A 16 3.19 -25.37 -15.65
N ASP A 17 2.01 -25.05 -16.17
CA ASP A 17 1.64 -23.70 -16.56
C ASP A 17 0.52 -23.19 -15.64
N LEU A 18 0.90 -22.52 -14.54
CA LEU A 18 -0.06 -22.07 -13.54
C LEU A 18 -1.18 -21.19 -14.12
N LEU A 19 -0.88 -20.35 -15.11
CA LEU A 19 -1.88 -19.48 -15.71
C LEU A 19 -2.75 -20.24 -16.72
N ALA A 20 -2.18 -21.12 -17.54
CA ALA A 20 -2.97 -21.86 -18.52
C ALA A 20 -3.80 -22.99 -17.88
N ASP A 21 -3.21 -23.74 -16.95
CA ASP A 21 -3.79 -24.95 -16.36
C ASP A 21 -4.76 -24.65 -15.21
N HIS A 22 -4.58 -23.50 -14.54
CA HIS A 22 -5.27 -23.17 -13.29
C HIS A 22 -5.87 -21.76 -13.23
N ALA A 23 -5.97 -21.01 -14.33
CA ALA A 23 -6.53 -19.64 -14.34
C ALA A 23 -7.85 -19.49 -13.57
N THR A 24 -8.78 -20.43 -13.70
CA THR A 24 -10.10 -20.35 -13.04
C THR A 24 -10.07 -20.58 -11.53
N ALA A 25 -8.98 -21.13 -11.01
CA ALA A 25 -8.75 -21.31 -9.58
C ALA A 25 -8.00 -20.12 -8.96
N LEU A 26 -7.53 -19.17 -9.78
CA LEU A 26 -6.80 -17.98 -9.35
C LEU A 26 -7.73 -16.76 -9.35
N SER A 27 -7.44 -15.78 -8.49
CA SER A 27 -8.17 -14.52 -8.55
C SER A 27 -7.77 -13.71 -9.80
N GLU A 28 -8.72 -13.00 -10.39
CA GLU A 28 -8.49 -12.15 -11.56
C GLU A 28 -7.39 -11.11 -11.30
N SER A 29 -7.39 -10.50 -10.11
CA SER A 29 -6.37 -9.54 -9.68
C SER A 29 -4.96 -10.15 -9.65
N PHE A 30 -4.82 -11.41 -9.24
CA PHE A 30 -3.54 -12.10 -9.26
C PHE A 30 -3.05 -12.34 -10.69
N VAL A 31 -3.92 -12.88 -11.56
CA VAL A 31 -3.61 -13.14 -12.98
C VAL A 31 -3.16 -11.84 -13.65
N ARG A 32 -3.94 -10.76 -13.50
CA ARG A 32 -3.60 -9.44 -14.05
C ARG A 32 -2.26 -8.92 -13.52
N THR A 33 -1.97 -9.12 -12.24
CA THR A 33 -0.70 -8.69 -11.62
C THR A 33 0.51 -9.45 -12.19
N VAL A 34 0.34 -10.74 -12.48
CA VAL A 34 1.36 -11.56 -13.12
C VAL A 34 1.58 -11.10 -14.58
N GLU A 35 0.50 -10.93 -15.35
CA GLU A 35 0.55 -10.48 -16.74
C GLU A 35 1.23 -9.10 -16.88
N MET A 36 0.87 -8.14 -16.02
CA MET A 36 1.56 -6.83 -15.97
C MET A 36 3.05 -7.02 -15.68
N GLY A 37 3.41 -7.94 -14.79
CA GLY A 37 4.80 -8.24 -14.48
C GLY A 37 5.58 -8.89 -15.61
N GLN A 38 4.92 -9.70 -16.45
CA GLN A 38 5.51 -10.35 -17.64
C GLN A 38 5.72 -9.37 -18.80
N GLY A 39 4.93 -8.29 -18.86
CA GLY A 39 5.03 -7.26 -19.88
C GLY A 39 6.22 -6.30 -19.74
N HIS A 40 7.05 -6.45 -18.70
CA HIS A 40 8.20 -5.59 -18.43
C HIS A 40 9.53 -6.30 -18.69
N ASP A 41 10.46 -5.62 -19.34
CA ASP A 41 11.82 -6.12 -19.52
C ASP A 41 12.81 -5.58 -18.48
N ALA A 42 14.09 -5.94 -18.62
CA ALA A 42 15.14 -5.47 -17.72
C ALA A 42 15.39 -3.95 -17.83
N LEU A 43 15.19 -3.37 -19.01
CA LEU A 43 15.37 -1.93 -19.23
C LEU A 43 14.26 -1.15 -18.53
N ASP A 44 13.01 -1.60 -18.63
CA ASP A 44 11.86 -1.04 -17.91
C ASP A 44 12.14 -1.00 -16.40
N TYR A 45 12.67 -2.09 -15.85
CA TYR A 45 13.03 -2.18 -14.44
C TYR A 45 14.10 -1.15 -14.04
N THR A 46 15.20 -1.07 -14.78
CA THR A 46 16.26 -0.09 -14.47
C THR A 46 15.79 1.35 -14.62
N THR A 47 14.87 1.62 -15.55
CA THR A 47 14.28 2.95 -15.72
C THR A 47 13.36 3.31 -14.55
N ALA A 48 12.63 2.33 -14.00
CA ALA A 48 11.78 2.50 -12.83
C ALA A 48 12.57 2.92 -11.58
N ASP A 49 13.83 2.49 -11.43
CA ASP A 49 14.68 2.92 -10.31
C ASP A 49 14.95 4.43 -10.32
N THR A 50 14.95 5.07 -11.49
CA THR A 50 15.07 6.54 -11.57
C THR A 50 13.83 7.21 -11.00
N VAL A 51 12.63 6.67 -11.28
CA VAL A 51 11.37 7.17 -10.71
C VAL A 51 11.34 6.95 -9.20
N ARG A 52 11.78 5.77 -8.74
CA ARG A 52 11.92 5.46 -7.31
C ARG A 52 12.87 6.41 -6.59
N THR A 53 14.00 6.75 -7.22
CA THR A 53 14.97 7.70 -6.66
C THR A 53 14.35 9.10 -6.53
N ARG A 54 13.63 9.57 -7.55
CA ARG A 54 12.94 10.87 -7.46
C ARG A 54 11.88 10.90 -6.35
N LEU A 55 11.15 9.81 -6.15
CA LEU A 55 10.20 9.69 -5.06
C LEU A 55 10.90 9.71 -3.69
N TYR A 56 12.03 9.00 -3.58
CA TYR A 56 12.87 9.02 -2.39
C TYR A 56 13.32 10.44 -2.05
N ASP A 57 13.94 11.13 -3.02
CA ASP A 57 14.45 12.49 -2.85
C ASP A 57 13.32 13.45 -2.42
N ALA A 58 12.14 13.35 -3.05
CA ALA A 58 11.00 14.20 -2.73
C ALA A 58 10.49 14.02 -1.28
N ILE A 59 10.54 12.80 -0.72
CA ILE A 59 10.16 12.56 0.68
C ILE A 59 11.25 13.08 1.62
N GLU A 60 12.52 12.84 1.30
CA GLU A 60 13.66 13.31 2.09
C GLU A 60 13.73 14.84 2.14
N ASP A 61 13.45 15.54 1.04
CA ASP A 61 13.41 17.01 0.97
C ASP A 61 12.37 17.59 1.94
N VAL A 62 11.22 16.94 2.10
CA VAL A 62 10.21 17.33 3.07
C VAL A 62 10.72 17.04 4.49
N LEU A 63 11.22 15.83 4.73
CA LEU A 63 11.70 15.42 6.05
C LEU A 63 12.99 16.13 6.48
N GLU A 64 13.70 16.83 5.59
CA GLU A 64 14.82 17.70 5.97
C GLU A 64 14.34 18.81 6.93
N ASN A 65 13.13 19.33 6.68
CA ASN A 65 12.58 20.49 7.38
C ASN A 65 11.50 20.13 8.41
N TYR A 66 11.01 18.89 8.40
CA TYR A 66 9.94 18.41 9.26
C TYR A 66 10.31 17.07 9.91
N ASP A 67 9.83 16.83 11.14
CA ASP A 67 10.12 15.60 11.87
C ASP A 67 9.35 14.39 11.35
N ALA A 68 8.20 14.62 10.73
CA ALA A 68 7.37 13.60 10.10
C ALA A 68 6.47 14.18 9.00
N LEU A 69 6.06 13.32 8.07
CA LEU A 69 5.00 13.54 7.11
C LEU A 69 3.71 12.87 7.61
N VAL A 70 2.59 13.57 7.53
CA VAL A 70 1.28 13.05 7.91
C VAL A 70 0.36 13.02 6.69
N CYS A 71 -0.22 11.86 6.39
CA CYS A 71 -1.11 11.67 5.25
C CYS A 71 -2.21 10.63 5.53
N PRO A 72 -3.31 10.59 4.75
CA PRO A 72 -4.31 9.53 4.87
C PRO A 72 -3.71 8.15 4.58
N ALA A 73 -4.25 7.10 5.21
CA ALA A 73 -3.81 5.71 4.97
C ALA A 73 -4.33 5.11 3.67
N LEU A 74 -5.56 5.48 3.30
CA LEU A 74 -6.27 4.99 2.13
C LEU A 74 -6.90 6.19 1.40
N ALA A 75 -7.05 6.07 0.09
CA ALA A 75 -7.64 7.10 -0.76
C ALA A 75 -9.18 7.07 -0.79
N ALA A 76 -9.80 6.01 -0.28
CA ALA A 76 -11.26 5.87 -0.20
C ALA A 76 -11.68 5.11 1.08
N LEU A 77 -12.96 5.17 1.41
CA LEU A 77 -13.53 4.47 2.56
C LEU A 77 -13.45 2.94 2.40
N PRO A 78 -13.60 2.17 3.51
CA PRO A 78 -13.69 0.71 3.46
C PRO A 78 -14.75 0.23 2.47
N LEU A 79 -14.36 -0.73 1.63
CA LEU A 79 -15.21 -1.35 0.63
C LEU A 79 -16.04 -2.48 1.25
N ALA A 80 -17.24 -2.72 0.70
CA ALA A 80 -17.98 -3.93 1.04
C ALA A 80 -17.27 -5.19 0.51
N HIS A 81 -17.53 -6.36 1.10
CA HIS A 81 -16.82 -7.59 0.74
C HIS A 81 -16.94 -7.97 -0.75
N GLU A 82 -18.11 -7.73 -1.34
CA GLU A 82 -18.40 -8.05 -2.74
C GLU A 82 -18.03 -6.91 -3.71
N GLU A 83 -17.59 -5.77 -3.17
CA GLU A 83 -17.24 -4.60 -3.97
C GLU A 83 -15.82 -4.76 -4.56
N PRO A 84 -15.64 -4.53 -5.87
CA PRO A 84 -14.31 -4.57 -6.47
C PRO A 84 -13.46 -3.39 -5.99
N LEU A 85 -12.15 -3.47 -6.24
CA LEU A 85 -11.27 -2.31 -6.04
C LEU A 85 -11.73 -1.14 -6.93
N PRO A 86 -11.66 0.10 -6.44
CA PRO A 86 -12.16 1.26 -7.15
C PRO A 86 -11.40 1.47 -8.47
N THR A 87 -12.13 1.71 -9.55
CA THR A 87 -11.59 2.12 -10.85
C THR A 87 -11.69 3.64 -11.08
N GLU A 88 -12.28 4.36 -10.13
CA GLU A 88 -12.40 5.81 -10.09
C GLU A 88 -12.30 6.27 -8.62
N ILE A 89 -11.55 7.33 -8.36
CA ILE A 89 -11.44 8.00 -7.06
C ILE A 89 -11.56 9.51 -7.28
N ASP A 90 -12.48 10.17 -6.60
CA ASP A 90 -12.76 11.61 -6.74
C ASP A 90 -12.99 12.08 -8.20
N GLY A 91 -13.59 11.22 -9.04
CA GLY A 91 -13.85 11.50 -10.46
C GLY A 91 -12.66 11.27 -11.39
N GLU A 92 -11.52 10.83 -10.86
CA GLU A 92 -10.32 10.50 -11.63
C GLU A 92 -10.21 8.99 -11.83
N SER A 93 -9.98 8.55 -13.08
CA SER A 93 -9.85 7.13 -13.40
C SER A 93 -8.55 6.55 -12.85
N VAL A 94 -8.65 5.41 -12.19
CA VAL A 94 -7.52 4.65 -11.62
C VAL A 94 -7.51 3.22 -12.15
N SER A 95 -6.41 2.49 -11.91
CA SER A 95 -6.19 1.19 -12.54
C SER A 95 -6.99 0.03 -11.92
N GLY A 96 -7.68 0.23 -10.79
CA GLY A 96 -8.38 -0.85 -10.10
C GLY A 96 -7.44 -1.82 -9.40
N LEU A 97 -6.25 -1.34 -9.01
CA LEU A 97 -5.25 -2.13 -8.28
C LEU A 97 -5.16 -1.68 -6.82
N PRO A 98 -4.70 -2.55 -5.91
CA PRO A 98 -4.58 -2.18 -4.49
C PRO A 98 -3.75 -0.91 -4.25
N MET A 99 -2.80 -0.63 -5.14
CA MET A 99 -1.87 0.50 -5.05
C MET A 99 -2.51 1.86 -5.34
N ASP A 100 -3.65 1.88 -6.06
CA ASP A 100 -4.41 3.12 -6.30
C ASP A 100 -5.16 3.57 -5.04
N TRP A 101 -5.51 2.61 -4.18
CA TRP A 101 -6.29 2.83 -2.98
C TRP A 101 -5.41 2.89 -1.71
N ALA A 102 -4.39 2.03 -1.61
CA ALA A 102 -3.50 1.95 -0.46
C ALA A 102 -2.31 2.90 -0.59
N LEU A 103 -2.32 3.98 0.20
CA LEU A 103 -1.33 5.07 0.08
C LEU A 103 0.00 4.78 0.78
N SER A 104 0.21 3.56 1.30
CA SER A 104 1.45 3.16 1.96
C SER A 104 2.59 2.83 1.00
N TRP A 105 2.28 2.63 -0.28
CA TRP A 105 3.28 2.18 -1.26
C TRP A 105 4.49 3.10 -1.44
N PRO A 106 4.39 4.44 -1.36
CA PRO A 106 5.57 5.29 -1.49
C PRO A 106 6.60 4.99 -0.41
N PHE A 107 6.15 4.69 0.81
CA PHE A 107 7.02 4.36 1.93
C PHE A 107 7.61 2.96 1.82
N ASN A 108 6.88 2.00 1.27
CA ASN A 108 7.44 0.68 0.93
C ASN A 108 8.58 0.78 -0.08
N MET A 109 8.47 1.70 -1.05
CA MET A 109 9.51 1.93 -2.05
C MET A 109 10.72 2.67 -1.49
N THR A 110 10.51 3.61 -0.56
CA THR A 110 11.56 4.52 -0.07
C THR A 110 12.21 4.07 1.25
N GLY A 111 11.56 3.15 1.97
CA GLY A 111 12.09 2.57 3.21
C GLY A 111 11.95 3.45 4.45
N HIS A 112 11.02 4.40 4.44
CA HIS A 112 10.70 5.23 5.60
C HIS A 112 9.82 4.45 6.59
N PRO A 113 10.07 4.57 7.92
CA PRO A 113 9.21 3.98 8.92
C PRO A 113 7.88 4.72 9.00
N VAL A 114 6.77 3.96 9.08
CA VAL A 114 5.41 4.51 9.11
C VAL A 114 4.60 3.84 10.21
N ALA A 115 3.92 4.67 11.02
CA ALA A 115 2.87 4.22 11.91
C ALA A 115 1.50 4.67 11.39
N THR A 116 0.52 3.77 11.34
CA THR A 116 -0.87 4.11 11.00
C THR A 116 -1.72 4.10 12.26
N VAL A 117 -2.43 5.21 12.50
CA VAL A 117 -3.32 5.38 13.64
C VAL A 117 -4.75 5.70 13.20
N PRO A 118 -5.79 5.35 13.99
CA PRO A 118 -7.15 5.79 13.76
C PRO A 118 -7.28 7.32 13.73
N ALA A 119 -7.93 7.84 12.70
CA ALA A 119 -8.21 9.27 12.50
C ALA A 119 -9.68 9.64 12.77
N GLY A 120 -10.48 8.67 13.25
CA GLY A 120 -11.92 8.80 13.47
C GLY A 120 -12.72 8.01 12.45
N THR A 121 -13.94 8.47 12.19
CA THR A 121 -14.85 7.84 11.24
C THR A 121 -15.37 8.83 10.20
N ALA A 122 -15.63 8.31 9.00
CA ALA A 122 -16.34 9.00 7.94
C ALA A 122 -17.44 8.06 7.46
N GLU A 123 -18.67 8.56 7.38
CA GLU A 123 -19.87 7.75 7.06
C GLU A 123 -20.06 6.54 7.99
N GLY A 124 -19.58 6.65 9.24
CA GLY A 124 -19.62 5.55 10.22
C GLY A 124 -18.55 4.49 10.03
N LEU A 125 -17.68 4.62 9.02
CA LEU A 125 -16.57 3.70 8.76
C LEU A 125 -15.23 4.27 9.26
N PRO A 126 -14.30 3.42 9.74
CA PRO A 126 -13.01 3.88 10.26
C PRO A 126 -12.12 4.46 9.15
N VAL A 127 -11.44 5.56 9.46
CA VAL A 127 -10.43 6.18 8.60
C VAL A 127 -9.08 6.19 9.33
N GLY A 128 -8.01 5.89 8.61
CA GLY A 128 -6.64 5.85 9.14
C GLY A 128 -5.80 7.04 8.67
N MET A 129 -4.85 7.42 9.50
CA MET A 129 -3.82 8.41 9.21
C MET A 129 -2.44 7.77 9.40
N GLN A 130 -1.55 8.01 8.44
CA GLN A 130 -0.16 7.57 8.47
C GLN A 130 0.74 8.69 8.98
N VAL A 131 1.72 8.31 9.80
CA VAL A 131 2.83 9.15 10.24
C VAL A 131 4.11 8.51 9.74
N ALA A 132 4.72 9.11 8.72
CA ALA A 132 5.98 8.68 8.16
C ALA A 132 7.12 9.52 8.73
N ALA A 133 8.07 8.89 9.41
CA ALA A 133 9.23 9.58 9.98
C ALA A 133 10.47 9.43 9.07
N LYS A 134 11.55 10.09 9.48
CA LYS A 134 12.88 9.94 8.87
C LYS A 134 13.32 8.49 8.86
N ARG A 135 14.14 8.13 7.88
CA ARG A 135 14.70 6.78 7.80
C ARG A 135 15.44 6.42 9.08
N TYR A 136 15.16 5.20 9.57
CA TYR A 136 15.73 4.64 10.80
C TYR A 136 15.34 5.39 12.08
N ASP A 137 14.27 6.19 12.02
CA ASP A 137 13.69 6.87 13.18
C ASP A 137 12.29 6.33 13.51
N GLU A 138 12.21 5.00 13.66
CA GLU A 138 11.03 4.32 14.20
C GLU A 138 10.58 4.91 15.55
N PRO A 139 11.49 5.29 16.48
CA PRO A 139 11.09 5.92 17.74
C PRO A 139 10.29 7.22 17.54
N ALA A 140 10.63 8.07 16.56
CA ALA A 140 9.86 9.28 16.27
C ALA A 140 8.44 8.96 15.78
N ALA A 141 8.30 8.04 14.80
CA ALA A 141 6.99 7.63 14.29
C ALA A 141 6.09 7.09 15.41
N LEU A 142 6.63 6.23 16.28
CA LEU A 142 5.91 5.65 17.42
C LEU A 142 5.58 6.70 18.49
N SER A 143 6.50 7.63 18.77
CA SER A 143 6.26 8.69 19.76
C SER A 143 5.14 9.64 19.32
N ILE A 144 5.11 9.99 18.03
CA ILE A 144 4.02 10.81 17.47
C ILE A 144 2.70 10.03 17.50
N ALA A 145 2.71 8.76 17.12
CA ALA A 145 1.52 7.90 17.20
C ALA A 145 0.97 7.79 18.63
N ALA A 146 1.84 7.61 19.63
CA ALA A 146 1.45 7.59 21.04
C ALA A 146 0.87 8.94 21.51
N ALA A 147 1.48 10.05 21.11
CA ALA A 147 0.94 11.38 21.43
C ALA A 147 -0.45 11.62 20.80
N LEU A 148 -0.68 11.08 19.59
CA LEU A 148 -1.99 11.12 18.94
C LEU A 148 -3.02 10.25 19.68
N GLU A 149 -2.62 9.07 20.15
CA GLU A 149 -3.46 8.20 20.99
C GLU A 149 -3.86 8.89 22.30
N ASP A 150 -2.90 9.51 23.00
CA ASP A 150 -3.15 10.24 24.24
C ASP A 150 -4.10 11.44 24.03
N ALA A 151 -3.91 12.17 22.93
CA ALA A 151 -4.74 13.34 22.60
C ALA A 151 -6.14 12.96 22.09
N ARG A 152 -6.26 11.81 21.41
CA ARG A 152 -7.51 11.30 20.83
C ARG A 152 -7.59 9.78 21.00
N PRO A 153 -7.96 9.30 22.20
CA PRO A 153 -8.11 7.87 22.44
C PRO A 153 -9.18 7.27 21.52
N TRP A 154 -8.87 6.12 20.93
CA TRP A 154 -9.79 5.34 20.08
C TRP A 154 -10.13 3.98 20.70
N ASN A 155 -9.67 3.71 21.93
CA ASN A 155 -9.99 2.50 22.68
C ASN A 155 -11.50 2.29 22.89
N GLU A 156 -12.29 3.36 22.92
CA GLU A 156 -13.76 3.32 23.06
C GLU A 156 -14.50 3.19 21.72
N THR A 157 -13.83 3.28 20.57
CA THR A 157 -14.49 3.18 19.24
C THR A 157 -14.50 1.76 18.69
N TYR A 158 -13.71 0.84 19.26
CA TYR A 158 -13.74 -0.56 18.86
C TYR A 158 -15.04 -1.22 19.34
N PRO A 159 -15.72 -2.02 18.49
CA PRO A 159 -16.83 -2.84 18.95
C PRO A 159 -16.31 -3.81 20.02
N ALA A 160 -17.12 -4.05 21.05
CA ALA A 160 -16.83 -5.10 22.01
C ALA A 160 -16.66 -6.42 21.25
N LEU A 161 -15.55 -7.12 21.47
CA LEU A 161 -15.39 -8.46 20.95
C LEU A 161 -16.35 -9.36 21.75
N ASP A 162 -17.41 -9.81 21.09
CA ASP A 162 -18.27 -10.87 21.64
C ASP A 162 -17.40 -12.14 21.75
N ASN A 163 -17.05 -12.51 22.99
CA ASN A 163 -16.34 -13.76 23.31
C ASN A 163 -17.27 -14.97 23.20
#